data_AF-A0A2E2ECH8-F1
#
_entry.id   AF-A0A2E2ECH8-F1
#
_cell.length_a   1.000
_cell.length_b   1.000
_cell.length_c   1.000
_cell.angle_alpha   90.00
_cell.angle_beta   90.00
_cell.angle_gamma   90.00
#
_symmetry.space_group_name_H-M   'P 1'
#
loop_
_entity.id
_entity.type
_entity.pdbx_description
1 polymer ?
#
loop_
_entity_poly.entity_id
_entity_poly.type
_entity_poly.pdbx_seq_one_letter_code
_entity_poly.pdbx_strand_id
1 'polypeptide(L)'
;MNIDILSLFFLGFVSFWYGSRCLLQINRFKTVEFFITTHVISVWALVVSQAVFFQDLISMYHYEQVLKVVVTLLFSLYLALVTLLTLDQLEGKKIKTIWRIPLIGFLAGLYFDLEYIAFICMGHYVILHIILWKRKVYYRYLRRYLIYLLPVCVALFFIKTQNIWEFNLIFIWLVVLGNHFLNLAHIRSRIESEESFV
;
A
#
# COMPACT_ATOMS: atom_id res chain seq x y z
N MET A 1 -9.44 24.83 -2.22
CA MET A 1 -10.31 24.57 -1.06
C MET A 1 -11.51 23.69 -1.38
N ASN A 2 -12.43 24.06 -2.28
CA ASN A 2 -13.59 23.20 -2.59
C ASN A 2 -13.21 21.84 -3.19
N ILE A 3 -12.20 21.81 -4.08
CA ILE A 3 -11.75 20.56 -4.71
C ILE A 3 -10.95 19.67 -3.75
N ASP A 4 -10.20 20.26 -2.81
CA ASP A 4 -9.39 19.52 -1.85
C ASP A 4 -10.29 18.85 -0.79
N ILE A 5 -11.33 19.55 -0.32
CA ILE A 5 -12.34 18.99 0.58
C ILE A 5 -13.16 17.90 -0.13
N LEU A 6 -13.61 18.15 -1.36
CA LEU A 6 -14.36 17.17 -2.13
C LEU A 6 -13.54 15.90 -2.39
N SER A 7 -12.27 16.06 -2.76
CA SER A 7 -11.37 14.92 -2.98
C SER A 7 -11.04 14.17 -1.69
N LEU A 8 -10.98 14.85 -0.54
CA LEU A 8 -10.87 14.19 0.77
C LEU A 8 -12.12 13.37 1.09
N PHE A 9 -13.32 13.92 0.89
CA PHE A 9 -14.57 13.16 1.09
C PHE A 9 -14.59 11.91 0.22
N PHE A 10 -14.17 12.03 -1.04
CA PHE A 10 -14.12 10.90 -1.96
C PHE A 10 -13.07 9.86 -1.55
N LEU A 11 -11.86 10.29 -1.18
CA LEU A 11 -10.82 9.40 -0.62
C LEU A 11 -11.31 8.70 0.66
N GLY A 12 -11.97 9.43 1.55
CA GLY A 12 -12.57 8.91 2.77
C GLY A 12 -13.60 7.82 2.46
N PHE A 13 -14.55 8.09 1.56
CA PHE A 13 -15.55 7.12 1.14
C PHE A 13 -14.92 5.86 0.52
N VAL A 14 -14.00 6.03 -0.44
CA VAL A 14 -13.31 4.90 -1.11
C VAL A 14 -12.51 4.09 -0.09
N SER A 15 -11.78 4.75 0.82
CA SER A 15 -10.99 4.08 1.85
C SER A 15 -11.84 3.32 2.88
N PHE A 16 -13.03 3.84 3.21
CA PHE A 16 -13.96 3.17 4.11
C PHE A 16 -14.62 1.96 3.45
N TRP A 17 -15.09 2.11 2.21
CA TRP A 17 -15.61 1.00 1.41
C TRP A 17 -14.54 -0.09 1.24
N TYR A 18 -13.31 0.30 0.91
CA TYR A 18 -12.19 -0.63 0.77
C TYR A 18 -11.86 -1.34 2.10
N GLY A 19 -11.67 -0.58 3.18
CA GLY A 19 -11.34 -1.12 4.49
C GLY A 19 -12.39 -2.08 5.00
N SER A 20 -13.67 -1.75 4.86
CA SER A 20 -14.76 -2.66 5.24
C SER A 20 -14.73 -3.97 4.44
N ARG A 21 -14.51 -3.93 3.12
CA ARG A 21 -14.41 -5.17 2.32
C ARG A 21 -13.22 -6.04 2.70
N CYS A 22 -12.05 -5.45 2.97
CA CYS A 22 -10.86 -6.20 3.35
C CYS A 22 -11.00 -6.79 4.76
N LEU A 23 -11.48 -6.01 5.73
CA LEU A 23 -11.61 -6.46 7.12
C LEU A 23 -12.70 -7.53 7.29
N LEU A 24 -13.80 -7.46 6.53
CA LEU A 24 -14.86 -8.48 6.55
C LEU A 24 -14.40 -9.85 6.02
N GLN A 25 -13.29 -9.92 5.28
CA GLN A 25 -12.73 -11.18 4.79
C GLN A 25 -11.74 -11.83 5.77
N ILE A 26 -11.41 -11.16 6.88
CA ILE A 26 -10.51 -11.66 7.91
C ILE A 26 -11.29 -12.61 8.83
N ASN A 27 -11.14 -13.91 8.58
CA ASN A 27 -11.71 -14.94 9.44
C ASN A 27 -10.73 -15.41 10.53
N ARG A 28 -9.41 -15.26 10.33
CA ARG A 28 -8.36 -15.57 11.31
C ARG A 28 -7.17 -14.63 11.12
N PHE A 29 -6.57 -14.15 12.20
CA PHE A 29 -5.34 -13.35 12.15
C PHE A 29 -4.14 -14.26 11.86
N LYS A 30 -3.72 -14.36 10.59
CA LYS A 30 -2.40 -14.88 10.22
C LYS A 30 -1.53 -13.75 9.69
N THR A 31 -0.32 -14.11 9.26
CA THR A 31 0.69 -13.18 8.74
C THR A 31 0.14 -12.32 7.60
N VAL A 32 -0.58 -12.93 6.65
CA VAL A 32 -1.15 -12.22 5.49
C VAL A 32 -2.14 -11.16 5.98
N GLU A 33 -3.10 -11.54 6.82
CA GLU A 33 -4.16 -10.65 7.33
C GLU A 33 -3.59 -9.49 8.15
N PHE A 34 -2.44 -9.65 8.81
CA PHE A 34 -1.74 -8.51 9.39
C PHE A 34 -1.28 -7.51 8.32
N PHE A 35 -0.61 -7.95 7.23
CA PHE A 35 -0.19 -7.04 6.16
C PHE A 35 -1.38 -6.28 5.54
N ILE A 36 -2.51 -6.97 5.39
CA ILE A 36 -3.77 -6.38 4.93
C ILE A 36 -4.29 -5.33 5.91
N THR A 37 -4.28 -5.65 7.21
CA THR A 37 -4.72 -4.74 8.26
C THR A 37 -3.83 -3.51 8.34
N THR A 38 -2.50 -3.68 8.27
CA THR A 38 -1.53 -2.58 8.22
C THR A 38 -1.76 -1.69 7.01
N HIS A 39 -2.08 -2.27 5.85
CA HIS A 39 -2.41 -1.51 4.65
C HIS A 39 -3.64 -0.62 4.89
N VAL A 40 -4.75 -1.19 5.37
CA VAL A 40 -5.98 -0.43 5.66
C VAL A 40 -5.74 0.69 6.67
N ILE A 41 -5.04 0.39 7.77
CA ILE A 41 -4.71 1.39 8.80
C ILE A 41 -3.87 2.53 8.22
N SER A 42 -2.92 2.22 7.33
CA SER A 42 -2.06 3.24 6.71
C SER A 42 -2.86 4.18 5.82
N VAL A 43 -3.82 3.65 5.05
CA VAL A 43 -4.73 4.47 4.22
C VAL A 43 -5.62 5.35 5.09
N TRP A 44 -6.17 4.82 6.18
CA TRP A 44 -7.00 5.62 7.10
C TRP A 44 -6.18 6.67 7.84
N ALA A 45 -4.94 6.37 8.22
CA ALA A 45 -4.04 7.34 8.85
C ALA A 45 -3.83 8.58 7.96
N LEU A 46 -3.69 8.38 6.64
CA LEU A 46 -3.62 9.49 5.69
C LEU A 46 -4.91 10.32 5.69
N VAL A 47 -6.08 9.70 5.57
CA VAL A 47 -7.37 10.40 5.57
C VAL A 47 -7.56 11.22 6.84
N VAL A 48 -7.26 10.63 8.00
CA VAL A 48 -7.33 11.32 9.29
C VAL A 48 -6.32 12.47 9.34
N SER A 49 -5.07 12.25 8.96
CA SER A 49 -4.04 13.31 8.97
C SER A 49 -4.44 14.51 8.12
N GLN A 50 -5.08 14.26 6.98
CA GLN A 50 -5.53 15.30 6.08
C GLN A 50 -6.77 16.04 6.59
N ALA A 51 -7.71 15.33 7.21
CA ALA A 51 -8.84 15.96 7.89
C ALA A 51 -8.39 16.87 9.03
N VAL A 52 -7.42 16.40 9.82
CA VAL A 52 -6.80 17.16 10.93
C VAL A 52 -6.01 18.37 10.39
N PHE A 53 -5.32 18.22 9.25
CA PHE A 53 -4.66 19.33 8.56
C PHE A 53 -5.64 20.41 8.11
N PHE A 54 -6.79 20.06 7.52
CA PHE A 54 -7.81 21.04 7.13
C PHE A 54 -8.48 21.77 8.29
N GLN A 55 -8.38 21.24 9.50
CA GLN A 55 -8.84 21.89 10.73
C GLN A 55 -7.74 22.75 11.38
N ASP A 56 -6.61 22.94 10.70
CA ASP A 56 -5.42 23.66 11.18
C ASP A 56 -4.84 23.08 12.50
N LEU A 57 -5.13 21.83 12.82
CA LEU A 57 -4.64 21.15 14.03
C LEU A 57 -3.22 20.63 13.88
N ILE A 58 -2.74 20.42 12.65
CA ILE A 58 -1.35 20.08 12.35
C ILE A 58 -0.78 21.00 11.28
N SER A 59 0.52 21.29 11.37
CA SER A 59 1.21 22.08 10.34
C SER A 59 1.42 21.26 9.05
N MET A 60 1.66 21.96 7.95
CA MET A 60 2.07 21.36 6.67
C MET A 60 3.26 20.38 6.79
N TYR A 61 4.26 20.72 7.61
CA TYR A 61 5.41 19.86 7.86
C TYR A 61 5.02 18.47 8.40
N HIS A 62 4.16 18.43 9.42
CA HIS A 62 3.67 17.18 10.00
C HIS A 62 2.83 16.37 9.00
N TYR A 63 1.98 17.04 8.20
CA TYR A 63 1.20 16.38 7.15
C TYR A 63 2.11 15.73 6.10
N GLU A 64 3.14 16.45 5.65
CA GLU A 64 4.12 15.92 4.70
C GLU A 64 4.86 14.69 5.22
N GLN A 65 5.23 14.67 6.51
CA GLN A 65 5.85 13.49 7.12
C GLN A 65 4.92 12.27 7.11
N VAL A 66 3.64 12.45 7.46
CA VAL A 66 2.66 11.36 7.38
C VAL A 66 2.52 10.88 5.93
N LEU A 67 2.46 11.80 4.98
CA LEU A 67 2.31 11.49 3.57
C LEU A 67 3.49 10.64 3.06
N LYS A 68 4.74 11.06 3.32
CA LYS A 68 5.95 10.31 2.93
C LYS A 68 5.94 8.89 3.50
N VAL A 69 5.64 8.77 4.81
CA VAL A 69 5.57 7.49 5.52
C VAL A 69 4.49 6.58 4.93
N VAL A 70 3.29 7.09 4.69
CA VAL A 70 2.20 6.27 4.16
C VAL A 70 2.53 5.82 2.74
N VAL A 71 3.00 6.71 1.85
CA VAL A 71 3.34 6.34 0.46
C VAL A 71 4.38 5.22 0.42
N THR A 72 5.51 5.37 1.13
CA THR A 72 6.57 4.34 1.13
C THR A 72 6.09 3.05 1.76
N LEU A 73 5.32 3.13 2.83
CA LEU A 73 4.78 1.96 3.51
C LEU A 73 3.83 1.18 2.59
N LEU A 74 2.95 1.84 1.83
CA LEU A 74 2.04 1.17 0.88
C LEU A 74 2.82 0.39 -0.20
N PHE A 75 3.83 1.01 -0.82
CA PHE A 75 4.67 0.33 -1.81
C PHE A 75 5.43 -0.85 -1.22
N SER A 76 5.93 -0.70 0.01
CA SER A 76 6.64 -1.76 0.72
C SER A 76 5.72 -2.91 1.12
N LEU A 77 4.47 -2.62 1.50
CA LEU A 77 3.44 -3.61 1.76
C LEU A 77 3.09 -4.39 0.49
N TYR A 78 2.96 -3.73 -0.67
CA TYR A 78 2.74 -4.43 -1.94
C TYR A 78 3.90 -5.36 -2.29
N LEU A 79 5.14 -4.91 -2.12
CA LEU A 79 6.31 -5.75 -2.32
C LEU A 79 6.31 -6.95 -1.36
N ALA A 80 5.98 -6.74 -0.09
CA ALA A 80 5.91 -7.80 0.92
C ALA A 80 4.83 -8.83 0.60
N LEU A 81 3.63 -8.39 0.22
CA LEU A 81 2.52 -9.24 -0.19
C LEU A 81 2.87 -10.06 -1.43
N VAL A 82 3.46 -9.43 -2.44
CA VAL A 82 3.94 -10.15 -3.63
C VAL A 82 5.02 -11.16 -3.28
N THR A 83 5.96 -10.80 -2.40
CA THR A 83 7.00 -11.73 -1.96
C THR A 83 6.38 -12.94 -1.27
N LEU A 84 5.43 -12.73 -0.37
CA LEU A 84 4.68 -13.82 0.29
C LEU A 84 4.02 -14.74 -0.72
N LEU A 85 3.30 -14.19 -1.70
CA LEU A 85 2.61 -14.93 -2.75
C LEU A 85 3.55 -15.86 -3.57
N THR A 86 4.85 -15.56 -3.60
CA THR A 86 5.83 -16.35 -4.35
C THR A 86 6.56 -17.44 -3.54
N LEU A 87 6.35 -17.53 -2.22
CA LEU A 87 7.05 -18.47 -1.34
C LEU A 87 6.30 -19.80 -1.18
N ASP A 88 6.86 -20.91 -1.65
CA ASP A 88 6.16 -22.22 -1.59
C ASP A 88 5.88 -22.71 -0.15
N GLN A 89 6.68 -22.28 0.85
CA GLN A 89 6.48 -22.61 2.26
C GLN A 89 6.75 -21.41 3.17
N LEU A 90 5.83 -21.14 4.10
CA LEU A 90 5.91 -20.06 5.08
C LEU A 90 6.73 -20.48 6.32
N GLU A 91 8.05 -20.60 6.16
CA GLU A 91 8.94 -20.78 7.30
C GLU A 91 9.05 -19.50 8.15
N GLY A 92 9.11 -19.62 9.47
CA GLY A 92 9.20 -18.47 10.39
C GLY A 92 10.39 -17.53 10.12
N LYS A 93 11.53 -18.06 9.64
CA LYS A 93 12.70 -17.24 9.23
C LYS A 93 12.41 -16.38 8.00
N LYS A 94 11.70 -16.94 7.00
CA LYS A 94 11.29 -16.23 5.78
C LYS A 94 10.27 -15.14 6.12
N ILE A 95 9.30 -15.46 6.97
CA ILE A 95 8.29 -14.50 7.45
C ILE A 95 8.94 -13.31 8.18
N LYS A 96 9.86 -13.57 9.13
CA LYS A 96 10.60 -12.51 9.84
C LYS A 96 11.36 -11.58 8.89
N THR A 97 11.86 -12.11 7.78
CA THR A 97 12.58 -11.32 6.77
C THR A 97 11.62 -10.44 5.98
N ILE A 98 10.45 -10.95 5.60
CA ILE A 98 9.42 -10.19 4.87
C ILE A 98 8.89 -9.03 5.71
N TRP A 99 8.73 -9.21 7.03
CA TRP A 99 8.34 -8.13 7.94
C TRP A 99 9.30 -6.94 7.94
N ARG A 100 10.56 -7.14 7.55
CA ARG A 100 11.54 -6.05 7.45
C ARG A 100 11.24 -5.14 6.26
N ILE A 101 10.58 -5.62 5.20
CA ILE A 101 10.26 -4.83 4.01
C ILE A 101 9.38 -3.61 4.38
N PRO A 102 8.18 -3.75 4.99
CA PRO A 102 7.38 -2.60 5.39
C PRO A 102 8.06 -1.75 6.47
N LEU A 103 8.86 -2.34 7.36
CA LEU A 103 9.63 -1.58 8.35
C LEU A 103 10.67 -0.67 7.68
N ILE A 104 11.41 -1.18 6.69
CA ILE A 104 12.35 -0.38 5.90
C ILE A 104 11.59 0.71 5.15
N GLY A 105 10.42 0.41 4.57
CA GLY A 105 9.55 1.39 3.95
C GLY A 105 9.12 2.52 4.88
N PHE A 106 8.66 2.16 6.07
CA PHE A 106 8.26 3.10 7.12
C PHE A 106 9.42 4.01 7.53
N LEU A 107 10.59 3.43 7.82
CA LEU A 107 11.79 4.19 8.19
C LEU A 107 12.23 5.09 7.03
N ALA A 108 12.18 4.60 5.80
CA ALA A 108 12.51 5.41 4.62
C ALA A 108 11.61 6.65 4.52
N GLY A 109 10.32 6.52 4.79
CA GLY A 109 9.39 7.66 4.80
C GLY A 109 9.67 8.70 5.89
N LEU A 110 10.21 8.26 7.03
CA LEU A 110 10.59 9.15 8.13
C LEU A 110 11.89 9.91 7.85
N TYR A 111 12.88 9.25 7.25
CA TYR A 111 14.24 9.80 7.14
C TYR A 111 14.53 10.50 5.83
N PHE A 112 13.85 10.15 4.73
CA PHE A 112 14.13 10.72 3.42
C PHE A 112 13.17 11.87 3.07
N ASP A 113 13.67 12.82 2.28
CA ASP A 113 12.85 13.87 1.68
C ASP A 113 12.01 13.33 0.53
N LEU A 114 10.93 14.04 0.21
CA LEU A 114 9.91 13.61 -0.75
C LEU A 114 10.50 13.29 -2.14
N GLU A 115 11.54 14.01 -2.56
CA GLU A 115 12.26 13.74 -3.82
C GLU A 115 12.84 12.33 -3.86
N TYR A 116 13.42 11.86 -2.75
CA TYR A 116 13.97 10.51 -2.63
C TYR A 116 12.88 9.44 -2.49
N ILE A 117 11.71 9.79 -1.94
CA ILE A 117 10.56 8.88 -1.81
C ILE A 117 10.13 8.36 -3.18
N ALA A 118 10.08 9.22 -4.21
CA ALA A 118 9.73 8.82 -5.56
C ALA A 118 10.69 7.74 -6.11
N PHE A 119 12.00 7.91 -5.91
CA PHE A 119 13.01 6.90 -6.29
C PHE A 119 12.83 5.58 -5.53
N ILE A 120 12.53 5.65 -4.22
CA ILE A 120 12.29 4.45 -3.40
C ILE A 120 11.05 3.70 -3.89
N CYS A 121 9.95 4.39 -4.17
CA CYS A 121 8.73 3.79 -4.71
C CYS A 121 8.98 3.14 -6.08
N MET A 122 9.74 3.80 -6.96
CA MET A 122 10.14 3.24 -8.25
C MET A 122 11.02 1.99 -8.09
N GLY A 123 11.95 1.99 -7.12
CA GLY A 123 12.74 0.80 -6.78
C GLY A 123 11.87 -0.38 -6.33
N HIS A 124 10.90 -0.13 -5.44
CA HIS A 124 9.94 -1.15 -5.00
C HIS A 124 9.13 -1.69 -6.19
N TYR A 125 8.68 -0.81 -7.08
CA TYR A 125 7.94 -1.18 -8.29
C TYR A 125 8.74 -2.13 -9.20
N VAL A 126 10.01 -1.82 -9.44
CA VAL A 126 10.91 -2.64 -10.27
C VAL A 126 11.19 -4.00 -9.62
N ILE A 127 11.51 -4.02 -8.32
CA ILE A 127 11.77 -5.28 -7.60
C ILE A 127 10.53 -6.17 -7.61
N LEU A 128 9.34 -5.58 -7.41
CA LEU A 128 8.08 -6.30 -7.46
C LEU A 128 7.88 -6.99 -8.82
N HIS A 129 8.22 -6.32 -9.93
CA HIS A 129 8.19 -6.93 -11.27
C HIS A 129 9.14 -8.12 -11.39
N ILE A 130 10.38 -7.97 -10.91
CA ILE A 130 11.39 -9.02 -10.95
C ILE A 130 10.93 -10.26 -10.18
N ILE A 131 10.35 -10.07 -8.99
CA ILE A 131 9.84 -11.18 -8.17
C ILE A 131 8.68 -11.89 -8.88
N LEU A 132 7.71 -11.14 -9.39
CA LEU A 132 6.57 -11.75 -10.08
C LEU A 132 6.96 -12.45 -11.36
N TRP A 133 7.94 -11.93 -12.13
CA TRP A 133 8.40 -12.55 -13.37
C TRP A 133 8.82 -14.01 -13.15
N LYS A 134 9.38 -14.34 -11.98
CA LYS A 134 9.75 -15.71 -11.60
C LYS A 134 8.55 -16.65 -11.42
N ARG A 135 7.34 -16.11 -11.20
CA ARG A 135 6.08 -16.85 -11.05
C ARG A 135 5.07 -16.46 -12.15
N LYS A 136 5.22 -17.07 -13.32
CA LYS A 136 4.45 -16.75 -14.55
C LYS A 136 2.93 -16.68 -14.37
N VAL A 137 2.34 -17.53 -13.53
CA VAL A 137 0.88 -17.55 -13.27
C VAL A 137 0.43 -16.27 -12.60
N TYR A 138 1.03 -15.91 -11.46
CA TYR A 138 0.70 -14.68 -10.74
C TYR A 138 1.06 -13.42 -11.53
N TYR A 139 2.19 -13.44 -12.25
CA TYR A 139 2.57 -12.33 -13.12
C TYR A 139 1.54 -12.06 -14.21
N ARG A 140 1.01 -13.09 -14.87
CA ARG A 140 0.01 -12.89 -15.94
C ARG A 140 -1.24 -12.18 -15.43
N TYR A 141 -1.68 -12.50 -14.20
CA TYR A 141 -2.80 -11.84 -13.56
C TYR A 141 -2.44 -10.41 -13.12
N LEU A 142 -1.34 -10.24 -12.37
CA LEU A 142 -0.98 -8.95 -11.76
C LEU A 142 -0.40 -7.93 -12.74
N ARG A 143 0.19 -8.35 -13.87
CA ARG A 143 0.84 -7.45 -14.85
C ARG A 143 -0.07 -6.32 -15.32
N ARG A 144 -1.37 -6.60 -15.52
CA ARG A 144 -2.34 -5.59 -15.98
C ARG A 144 -2.50 -4.47 -14.95
N TYR A 145 -2.49 -4.80 -13.67
CA TYR A 145 -2.59 -3.84 -12.57
C TYR A 145 -1.27 -3.12 -12.30
N LEU A 146 -0.16 -3.82 -12.51
CA LEU A 146 1.19 -3.26 -12.39
C LEU A 146 1.48 -2.17 -13.42
N ILE A 147 0.96 -2.26 -14.64
CA ILE A 147 1.13 -1.19 -15.62
C ILE A 147 0.49 0.12 -15.09
N TYR A 148 -0.63 0.02 -14.36
CA TYR A 148 -1.30 1.18 -13.77
C TYR A 148 -0.61 1.74 -12.52
N LEU A 149 0.35 1.02 -11.92
CA LEU A 149 1.20 1.53 -10.83
C LEU A 149 2.33 2.44 -11.36
N LEU A 150 2.73 2.29 -12.62
CA LEU A 150 3.81 3.09 -13.21
C LEU A 150 3.46 4.59 -13.28
N PRO A 151 2.27 5.01 -13.78
CA PRO A 151 1.87 6.42 -13.76
C PRO A 151 1.89 7.02 -12.35
N VAL A 152 1.54 6.24 -11.32
CA VAL A 152 1.60 6.69 -9.92
C VAL A 152 3.04 6.97 -9.50
N CYS A 153 3.97 6.06 -9.81
CA CYS A 153 5.39 6.26 -9.53
C CYS A 153 5.94 7.50 -10.24
N VAL A 154 5.56 7.70 -11.51
CA VAL A 154 5.98 8.85 -12.30
C VAL A 154 5.41 10.15 -11.73
N ALA A 155 4.12 10.16 -11.35
CA ALA A 155 3.47 11.35 -10.79
C ALA A 155 4.12 11.85 -9.49
N LEU A 156 4.64 10.94 -8.65
CA LEU A 156 5.36 11.30 -7.42
C LEU A 156 6.62 12.14 -7.66
N PHE A 157 7.23 12.11 -8.86
CA PHE A 157 8.38 12.96 -9.18
C PHE A 157 8.00 14.42 -9.47
N PHE A 158 6.75 14.69 -9.83
CA PHE A 158 6.32 16.00 -10.32
C PHE A 158 5.35 16.71 -9.39
N ILE A 159 4.70 15.98 -8.49
CA ILE A 159 3.71 16.54 -7.59
C ILE A 159 4.35 17.38 -6.50
N LYS A 160 3.74 18.53 -6.23
CA LYS A 160 4.06 19.40 -5.10
C LYS A 160 3.13 19.09 -3.94
N THR A 161 3.65 19.07 -2.72
CA THR A 161 2.90 18.82 -1.48
C THR A 161 1.71 19.76 -1.27
N GLN A 162 1.75 20.95 -1.87
CA GLN A 162 0.68 21.95 -1.87
C GLN A 162 -0.58 21.53 -2.66
N ASN A 163 -0.43 20.63 -3.64
CA ASN A 163 -1.55 20.16 -4.48
C ASN A 163 -2.22 18.94 -3.85
N ILE A 164 -2.91 19.16 -2.74
CA ILE A 164 -3.50 18.11 -1.90
C ILE A 164 -4.48 17.21 -2.68
N TRP A 165 -5.28 17.78 -3.58
CA TRP A 165 -6.20 17.00 -4.42
C TRP A 165 -5.50 16.01 -5.36
N GLU A 166 -4.29 16.32 -5.85
CA GLU A 166 -3.51 15.41 -6.72
C GLU A 166 -3.05 14.18 -5.93
N PHE A 167 -2.63 14.38 -4.69
CA PHE A 167 -2.32 13.27 -3.78
C PHE A 167 -3.55 12.41 -3.51
N ASN A 168 -4.71 13.00 -3.26
CA ASN A 168 -5.95 12.23 -3.05
C ASN A 168 -6.25 11.32 -4.23
N LEU A 169 -6.12 11.81 -5.47
CA LEU A 169 -6.31 11.00 -6.66
C LEU A 169 -5.31 9.85 -6.74
N ILE A 170 -4.02 10.10 -6.46
CA ILE A 170 -3.01 9.06 -6.39
C ILE A 170 -3.37 8.00 -5.35
N PHE A 171 -3.79 8.41 -4.16
CA PHE A 171 -4.12 7.48 -3.09
C PHE A 171 -5.37 6.68 -3.38
N ILE A 172 -6.40 7.28 -3.99
CA ILE A 172 -7.56 6.54 -4.51
C ILE A 172 -7.09 5.48 -5.50
N TRP A 173 -6.20 5.85 -6.42
CA TRP A 173 -5.65 4.92 -7.41
C TRP A 173 -4.86 3.78 -6.74
N LEU A 174 -4.04 4.09 -5.75
CA LEU A 174 -3.29 3.11 -4.96
C LEU A 174 -4.22 2.17 -4.19
N VAL A 175 -5.30 2.67 -3.59
CA VAL A 175 -6.29 1.86 -2.88
C VAL A 175 -7.00 0.89 -3.83
N VAL A 176 -7.45 1.38 -4.98
CA VAL A 176 -8.11 0.56 -6.00
C VAL A 176 -7.18 -0.54 -6.53
N LEU A 177 -5.92 -0.20 -6.85
CA LEU A 177 -4.94 -1.18 -7.31
C LEU A 177 -4.54 -2.15 -6.20
N GLY A 178 -4.36 -1.66 -4.97
CA GLY A 178 -4.05 -2.43 -3.77
C GLY A 178 -5.04 -3.56 -3.52
N ASN A 179 -6.33 -3.34 -3.82
CA ASN A 179 -7.37 -4.35 -3.74
C ASN A 179 -7.04 -5.64 -4.50
N HIS A 180 -6.40 -5.54 -5.68
CA HIS A 180 -6.04 -6.72 -6.45
C HIS A 180 -4.91 -7.54 -5.80
N PHE A 181 -3.93 -6.88 -5.19
CA PHE A 181 -2.86 -7.56 -4.45
C PHE A 181 -3.40 -8.26 -3.20
N LEU A 182 -4.28 -7.58 -2.45
CA LEU A 182 -4.88 -8.12 -1.23
C LEU A 182 -5.83 -9.29 -1.51
N ASN A 183 -6.69 -9.19 -2.53
CA ASN A 183 -7.59 -10.29 -2.90
C ASN A 183 -6.80 -11.56 -3.25
N LEU A 184 -5.68 -11.41 -3.97
CA LEU A 184 -4.85 -12.54 -4.33
C LEU A 184 -4.14 -13.14 -3.12
N ALA A 185 -3.71 -12.30 -2.18
CA ALA A 185 -3.14 -12.74 -0.90
C ALA A 185 -4.17 -13.46 -0.02
N HIS A 186 -5.42 -12.98 0.03
CA HIS A 186 -6.52 -13.64 0.73
C HIS A 186 -6.85 -15.01 0.15
N ILE A 187 -6.97 -15.12 -1.18
CA ILE A 187 -7.25 -16.40 -1.85
C ILE A 187 -6.18 -17.43 -1.48
N ARG A 188 -4.91 -17.03 -1.52
CA ARG A 188 -3.81 -17.92 -1.16
C ARG A 188 -3.82 -18.34 0.30
N SER A 189 -4.08 -17.40 1.23
CA SER A 189 -4.19 -17.70 2.67
C SER A 189 -5.29 -18.75 2.97
N ARG A 190 -6.39 -18.72 2.20
CA ARG A 190 -7.47 -19.72 2.30
C ARG A 190 -7.04 -21.10 1.80
N ILE A 191 -6.41 -21.18 0.64
CA ILE A 191 -5.93 -22.45 0.07
C ILE A 191 -4.94 -23.13 1.03
N GLU A 192 -3.94 -22.39 1.53
CA GLU A 192 -2.98 -22.91 2.51
C GLU A 192 -3.66 -23.38 3.82
N SER A 193 -4.80 -22.78 4.19
CA SER A 193 -5.55 -23.20 5.37
C SER A 193 -6.27 -24.52 5.16
N GLU A 194 -6.87 -24.73 3.99
CA GLU A 194 -7.61 -25.95 3.66
C GLU A 194 -6.66 -27.16 3.52
N GLU A 195 -5.48 -26.96 2.93
CA GLU A 195 -4.44 -27.99 2.83
C GLU A 195 -3.87 -28.42 4.20
N SER A 196 -3.89 -27.53 5.21
CA SER A 196 -3.42 -27.87 6.56
C SER A 196 -4.41 -28.71 7.39
N PHE A 197 -5.64 -28.92 6.89
CA PHE A 197 -6.68 -29.73 7.53
C PHE A 197 -6.87 -31.12 6.89
N VAL A 198 -6.13 -31.43 5.82
CA VAL A 198 -6.10 -32.74 5.14
C VAL A 198 -4.85 -33.50 5.55
#